data_AF-A0A329L9L4-F1
#
_entry.id   AF-A0A329L9L4-F1
#
_cell.length_a   1.000
_cell.length_b   1.000
_cell.length_c   1.000
_cell.angle_alpha   90.00
_cell.angle_beta   90.00
_cell.angle_gamma   90.00
#
_symmetry.space_group_name_H-M   'P 1'
#
loop_
_entity.id
_entity.type
_entity.pdbx_description
1 polymer ?
#
loop_
_entity_poly.entity_id
_entity_poly.type
_entity_poly.pdbx_seq_one_letter_code
_entity_poly.pdbx_strand_id
1 'polypeptide(L)'
;MVSGLCLAAGGILVSGESGDDPVAVVDALVAAAGPGLDPPAIQRLDAVLVTGPWMAGVSAVADALRKRLPQRTFVESTDLGPREVPMAVVFVVSAAANLTSSDCALLDAATEHTDAVVGVVSKIDVHLNWREIVAANRDALGAHAPRYARAPWVGAAALPDLGDPDVDDLVETVSAQLEDPDLARRNRLRAWQSRLQTLSRRFDREVEGSGRRARVEALREERSAALQQRRQAKSERTITLRGQIQQARVALSHSARNRCASVRTELQENAAGLSRRKLPGFETDAYEALEEAVAEVSRDTDTKLAEVAQVVDVPMELPPLEQLPTVDVSPPPLKSRRHETWLMILLGVGFGLGVALTLSRLMSGLASRLNPALAAVAGLACVAISVALTYMVINLRALLHDRSLLDRWAGDVTASLQSVVEELVATRVLVAESVLSKALLAHDEAENAQVSAAVGVIDAELREHALAAARAAAARDRDMPAVTAALAAVRAELGEPGIREDESHAEQASADETQKPASRSEDGDPSGSSESLL
;
A
#
# COMPACT_ATOMS: atom_id res chain seq x y z
N MET A 1 -51.52 23.07 53.69
CA MET A 1 -50.91 24.19 54.43
C MET A 1 -50.15 25.01 53.39
N VAL A 2 -50.78 26.08 52.85
CA VAL A 2 -50.48 27.52 53.11
C VAL A 2 -49.10 27.89 52.54
N SER A 3 -48.87 28.82 51.61
CA SER A 3 -49.55 30.00 51.01
C SER A 3 -49.09 30.11 49.53
N GLY A 4 -49.79 30.67 48.56
CA GLY A 4 -50.59 31.90 48.58
C GLY A 4 -49.74 33.09 48.11
N LEU A 5 -49.73 33.38 46.80
CA LEU A 5 -49.44 34.73 46.32
C LEU A 5 -50.29 35.04 45.09
N CYS A 6 -51.06 36.12 45.23
CA CYS A 6 -52.04 36.65 44.31
C CYS A 6 -51.44 37.82 43.51
N LEU A 7 -51.91 37.95 42.28
CA LEU A 7 -52.20 39.19 41.53
C LEU A 7 -51.11 40.25 41.33
N ALA A 8 -50.75 40.43 40.06
CA ALA A 8 -50.85 41.75 39.43
C ALA A 8 -51.31 41.58 37.96
N ALA A 9 -52.62 41.66 37.76
CA ALA A 9 -53.23 41.84 36.45
C ALA A 9 -53.00 43.30 36.02
N GLY A 10 -51.98 43.52 35.19
CA GLY A 10 -51.73 44.79 34.50
C GLY A 10 -52.21 44.69 33.07
N GLY A 11 -53.52 44.88 32.85
CA GLY A 11 -54.07 45.07 31.53
C GLY A 11 -53.57 46.39 30.94
N ILE A 12 -52.61 46.30 30.02
CA ILE A 12 -52.38 47.37 29.06
C ILE A 12 -53.30 47.06 27.88
N LEU A 13 -54.41 47.80 27.83
CA LEU A 13 -55.19 47.96 26.61
C LEU A 13 -54.29 48.65 25.57
N VAL A 14 -53.64 47.86 24.72
CA VAL A 14 -53.11 48.36 23.44
C VAL A 14 -54.28 48.37 22.47
N SER A 15 -54.90 49.53 22.30
CA SER A 15 -55.77 49.82 21.18
C SER A 15 -54.96 50.59 20.12
N GLY A 16 -54.95 50.06 18.88
CA GLY A 16 -54.45 50.69 17.64
C GLY A 16 -52.97 50.43 17.38
N GLU A 17 -52.50 49.83 16.29
CA GLU A 17 -53.06 49.43 15.01
C GLU A 17 -52.44 48.07 14.63
N SER A 18 -53.24 47.09 14.24
CA SER A 18 -52.76 45.88 13.59
C SER A 18 -52.44 46.20 12.12
N GLY A 19 -51.36 46.96 11.91
CA GLY A 19 -50.67 47.01 10.62
C GLY A 19 -49.85 45.73 10.51
N ASP A 20 -50.23 44.85 9.60
CA ASP A 20 -49.59 43.55 9.35
C ASP A 20 -48.12 43.80 8.96
N ASP A 21 -47.17 43.55 9.87
CA ASP A 21 -45.74 43.74 9.60
C ASP A 21 -45.32 42.79 8.46
N PRO A 22 -44.96 43.29 7.26
CA PRO A 22 -44.67 42.46 6.10
C PRO A 22 -43.51 41.49 6.35
N VAL A 23 -42.61 41.82 7.28
CA VAL A 23 -41.51 40.94 7.67
C VAL A 23 -42.04 39.76 8.49
N ALA A 24 -42.91 40.01 9.47
CA ALA A 24 -43.51 38.99 10.31
C ALA A 24 -44.39 38.02 9.50
N VAL A 25 -45.11 38.52 8.49
CA VAL A 25 -45.93 37.68 7.58
C VAL A 25 -45.06 36.69 6.80
N VAL A 26 -43.92 37.14 6.26
CA VAL A 26 -42.99 36.24 5.55
C VAL A 26 -42.35 35.23 6.49
N ASP A 27 -42.00 35.64 7.70
CA ASP A 27 -41.45 34.73 8.71
C ASP A 27 -42.49 33.66 9.11
N ALA A 28 -43.76 34.02 9.24
CA ALA A 28 -44.85 33.09 9.50
C ALA A 28 -45.08 32.12 8.34
N LEU A 29 -45.01 32.60 7.09
CA LEU A 29 -45.08 31.76 5.89
C LEU A 29 -43.99 30.67 5.90
N VAL A 30 -42.74 31.07 6.15
CA VAL A 30 -41.61 30.14 6.17
C VAL A 30 -41.73 29.17 7.35
N ALA A 31 -42.13 29.64 8.53
CA ALA A 31 -42.35 28.79 9.70
C ALA A 31 -43.47 27.76 9.47
N ALA A 32 -44.52 28.10 8.72
CA ALA A 32 -45.58 27.18 8.36
C ALA A 32 -45.13 26.12 7.35
N ALA A 33 -44.30 26.49 6.37
CA ALA A 33 -43.78 25.57 5.35
C ALA A 33 -42.62 24.69 5.87
N GLY A 34 -41.83 25.19 6.81
CA GLY A 34 -40.66 24.53 7.38
C GLY A 34 -40.51 24.85 8.87
N PRO A 35 -41.17 24.09 9.77
CA PRO A 35 -41.11 24.35 11.20
C PRO A 35 -39.68 24.15 11.75
N GLY A 36 -39.27 25.03 12.66
CA GLY A 36 -37.95 24.96 13.32
C GLY A 36 -36.81 25.66 12.57
N LEU A 37 -37.10 26.37 11.47
CA LEU A 37 -36.11 27.18 10.76
C LEU A 37 -35.97 28.56 11.41
N ASP A 38 -34.77 28.88 11.89
CA ASP A 38 -34.47 30.21 12.43
C ASP A 38 -34.45 31.27 11.31
N PRO A 39 -34.86 32.53 11.59
CA PRO A 39 -34.84 33.62 10.62
C PRO A 39 -33.43 34.05 10.15
N PRO A 40 -33.33 34.73 9.00
CA PRO A 40 -32.08 35.34 8.54
C PRO A 40 -31.49 36.31 9.56
N ALA A 41 -30.28 35.99 10.03
CA ALA A 41 -29.50 36.80 10.96
C ALA A 41 -28.72 37.91 10.21
N ILE A 42 -29.46 38.80 9.56
CA ILE A 42 -28.94 39.93 8.78
C ILE A 42 -29.51 41.23 9.31
N GLN A 43 -28.75 42.31 9.22
CA GLN A 43 -29.19 43.63 9.63
C GLN A 43 -29.52 44.45 8.37
N ARG A 44 -30.81 44.74 8.18
CA ARG A 44 -31.24 45.60 7.07
C ARG A 44 -31.05 47.05 7.44
N LEU A 45 -30.31 47.77 6.60
CA LEU A 45 -30.11 49.21 6.74
C LEU A 45 -31.14 49.96 5.90
N ASP A 46 -31.61 51.10 6.40
CA ASP A 46 -32.37 52.10 5.62
C ASP A 46 -31.39 52.89 4.72
N ALA A 47 -30.66 52.15 3.89
CA ALA A 47 -29.63 52.67 3.00
C ALA A 47 -29.68 51.98 1.64
N VAL A 48 -29.38 52.74 0.59
CA VAL A 48 -29.28 52.27 -0.79
C VAL A 48 -27.82 52.05 -1.12
N LEU A 49 -27.50 50.83 -1.57
CA LEU A 49 -26.16 50.50 -2.05
C LEU A 49 -26.00 50.98 -3.49
N VAL A 50 -25.01 51.82 -3.75
CA VAL A 50 -24.58 52.17 -5.11
C VAL A 50 -23.34 51.35 -5.43
N THR A 51 -23.41 50.50 -6.45
CA THR A 51 -22.32 49.59 -6.81
C THR A 51 -22.28 49.36 -8.32
N GLY A 52 -21.17 48.85 -8.83
CA GLY A 52 -20.99 48.66 -10.26
C GLY A 52 -19.57 48.28 -10.63
N PRO A 53 -19.32 47.96 -11.91
CA PRO A 53 -18.00 47.61 -12.40
C PRO A 53 -16.99 48.74 -12.25
N TRP A 54 -15.70 48.40 -12.29
CA TRP A 54 -14.65 49.40 -12.18
C TRP A 54 -14.77 50.48 -13.26
N MET A 55 -14.56 51.74 -12.89
CA MET A 55 -14.72 52.93 -13.75
C MET A 55 -16.15 53.18 -14.28
N ALA A 56 -17.18 52.54 -13.73
CA ALA A 56 -18.58 52.83 -14.08
C ALA A 56 -19.10 54.18 -13.57
N GLY A 57 -18.35 54.92 -12.77
CA GLY A 57 -18.79 56.21 -12.21
C GLY A 57 -19.70 56.06 -10.98
N VAL A 58 -19.57 54.96 -10.24
CA VAL A 58 -20.33 54.64 -9.01
C VAL A 58 -20.30 55.80 -8.01
N SER A 59 -19.12 56.30 -7.63
CA SER A 59 -19.00 57.36 -6.61
C SER A 59 -19.62 58.69 -7.07
N ALA A 60 -19.53 59.02 -8.37
CA ALA A 60 -20.19 60.21 -8.92
C ALA A 60 -21.72 60.09 -8.82
N VAL A 61 -22.28 58.92 -9.14
CA VAL A 61 -23.72 58.65 -9.00
C VAL A 61 -24.14 58.68 -7.54
N ALA A 62 -23.37 58.08 -6.63
CA ALA A 62 -23.65 58.09 -5.20
C ALA A 62 -23.68 59.52 -4.64
N ASP A 63 -22.71 60.35 -4.99
CA ASP A 63 -22.65 61.76 -4.56
C ASP A 63 -23.80 62.60 -5.13
N ALA A 64 -24.18 62.38 -6.39
CA ALA A 64 -25.34 63.05 -6.99
C ALA A 64 -26.64 62.68 -6.26
N LEU A 65 -26.83 61.39 -5.95
CA LEU A 65 -27.98 60.91 -5.19
C LEU A 65 -28.02 61.49 -3.76
N ARG A 66 -26.89 61.53 -3.05
CA ARG A 66 -26.79 62.14 -1.71
C ARG A 66 -27.20 63.62 -1.72
N LYS A 67 -26.83 64.37 -2.76
CA LYS A 67 -27.19 65.80 -2.89
C LYS A 67 -28.67 66.01 -3.20
N ARG A 68 -29.28 65.15 -4.04
CA ARG A 68 -30.68 65.28 -4.49
C ARG A 68 -31.68 64.69 -3.51
N LEU A 69 -31.29 63.66 -2.77
CA LEU A 69 -32.11 62.94 -1.78
C LEU A 69 -31.44 62.95 -0.39
N PRO A 70 -31.30 64.12 0.27
CA PRO A 70 -30.56 64.23 1.54
C PRO A 70 -31.22 63.50 2.71
N GLN A 71 -32.49 63.09 2.56
CA GLN A 71 -33.22 62.34 3.57
C GLN A 71 -32.95 60.83 3.53
N ARG A 72 -32.20 60.33 2.52
CA ARG A 72 -31.88 58.91 2.33
C ARG A 72 -30.37 58.69 2.44
N THR A 73 -29.97 57.56 2.99
CA THR A 73 -28.55 57.18 3.09
C THR A 73 -28.12 56.40 1.84
N PHE A 74 -27.05 56.84 1.18
CA PHE A 74 -26.44 56.14 0.05
C PHE A 74 -25.03 55.71 0.41
N VAL A 75 -24.77 54.42 0.29
CA VAL A 75 -23.52 53.76 0.67
C VAL A 75 -22.88 53.10 -0.55
N GLU A 76 -21.56 53.07 -0.60
CA GLU A 76 -20.83 52.27 -1.58
C GLU A 76 -20.48 50.89 -0.99
N SER A 77 -19.99 49.98 -1.82
CA SER A 77 -19.70 48.60 -1.40
C SER A 77 -18.71 48.48 -0.22
N THR A 78 -17.82 49.45 -0.06
CA THR A 78 -16.84 49.50 1.05
C THR A 78 -17.42 49.95 2.37
N ASP A 79 -18.62 50.56 2.35
CA ASP A 79 -19.22 51.20 3.52
C ASP A 79 -20.16 50.24 4.28
N LEU A 80 -20.46 49.07 3.69
CA LEU A 80 -21.30 48.04 4.31
C LEU A 80 -20.47 47.10 5.19
N GLY A 81 -20.87 46.97 6.45
CA GLY A 81 -20.29 46.02 7.39
C GLY A 81 -20.69 44.56 7.11
N PRO A 82 -20.04 43.59 7.77
CA PRO A 82 -20.40 42.18 7.64
C PRO A 82 -21.85 41.94 8.10
N ARG A 83 -22.68 41.32 7.25
CA ARG A 83 -24.13 41.04 7.46
C ARG A 83 -25.06 42.25 7.41
N GLU A 84 -24.54 43.44 7.14
CA GLU A 84 -25.37 44.59 6.80
C GLU A 84 -25.82 44.47 5.35
N VAL A 85 -27.11 44.70 5.11
CA VAL A 85 -27.71 44.57 3.79
C VAL A 85 -28.52 45.80 3.44
N PRO A 86 -28.41 46.29 2.19
CA PRO A 86 -29.12 47.48 1.77
C PRO A 86 -30.61 47.19 1.53
N MET A 87 -31.43 48.24 1.56
CA MET A 87 -32.85 48.15 1.21
C MET A 87 -33.09 48.10 -0.31
N ALA A 88 -32.17 48.68 -1.09
CA ALA A 88 -32.20 48.68 -2.55
C ALA A 88 -30.77 48.80 -3.10
N VAL A 89 -30.56 48.35 -4.33
CA VAL A 89 -29.28 48.41 -5.03
C VAL A 89 -29.42 49.26 -6.28
N VAL A 90 -28.59 50.28 -6.42
CA VAL A 90 -28.39 51.05 -7.65
C VAL A 90 -27.15 50.48 -8.33
N PHE A 91 -27.36 49.78 -9.44
CA PHE A 91 -26.29 49.12 -10.19
C PHE A 91 -25.85 49.98 -11.37
N VAL A 92 -24.67 50.59 -11.25
CA VAL A 92 -24.15 51.55 -12.22
C VAL A 92 -23.23 50.86 -13.21
N VAL A 93 -23.48 51.03 -14.51
CA VAL A 93 -22.62 50.58 -15.61
C VAL A 93 -22.35 51.72 -16.57
N SER A 94 -21.17 51.76 -17.18
CA SER A 94 -20.79 52.82 -18.11
C SER A 94 -21.48 52.64 -19.46
N ALA A 95 -21.99 53.71 -20.07
CA ALA A 95 -22.49 53.69 -21.46
C ALA A 95 -21.43 53.31 -22.51
N ALA A 96 -20.16 53.20 -22.10
CA ALA A 96 -19.04 52.79 -22.94
C ALA A 96 -19.09 51.31 -23.36
N ALA A 97 -19.79 50.44 -22.62
CA ALA A 97 -19.82 49.01 -22.90
C ALA A 97 -21.10 48.33 -22.38
N ASN A 98 -21.44 47.19 -22.98
CA ASN A 98 -22.51 46.31 -22.50
C ASN A 98 -22.07 45.51 -21.26
N LEU A 99 -23.05 45.02 -20.50
CA LEU A 99 -22.85 44.09 -19.39
C LEU A 99 -22.09 42.83 -19.82
N THR A 100 -21.16 42.43 -18.97
CA THR A 100 -20.46 41.15 -19.04
C THR A 100 -20.97 40.17 -17.99
N SER A 101 -20.60 38.89 -18.12
CA SER A 101 -20.93 37.87 -17.10
C SER A 101 -20.33 38.19 -15.73
N SER A 102 -19.16 38.82 -15.69
CA SER A 102 -18.52 39.29 -14.45
C SER A 102 -19.34 40.39 -13.77
N ASP A 103 -19.95 41.29 -14.54
CA ASP A 103 -20.79 42.37 -14.01
C ASP A 103 -22.09 41.82 -13.42
N CYS A 104 -22.68 40.82 -14.08
CA CYS A 104 -23.84 40.10 -13.55
C CYS A 104 -23.52 39.37 -12.24
N ALA A 105 -22.33 38.75 -12.14
CA ALA A 105 -21.88 38.11 -10.90
C ALA A 105 -21.67 39.11 -9.75
N LEU A 106 -21.17 40.31 -10.06
CA LEU A 106 -21.07 41.41 -9.09
C LEU A 106 -22.45 41.85 -8.59
N LEU A 107 -23.42 41.99 -9.50
CA LEU A 107 -24.80 42.31 -9.13
C LEU A 107 -25.43 41.20 -8.27
N ASP A 108 -25.24 39.93 -8.62
CA ASP A 108 -25.77 38.80 -7.86
C ASP A 108 -25.27 38.79 -6.41
N ALA A 109 -23.99 39.14 -6.20
CA ALA A 109 -23.43 39.28 -4.86
C ALA A 109 -24.05 40.48 -4.10
N ALA A 110 -24.21 41.63 -4.75
CA ALA A 110 -24.79 42.82 -4.13
C ALA A 110 -26.29 42.65 -3.79
N THR A 111 -26.99 41.78 -4.50
CA THR A 111 -28.43 41.54 -4.39
C THR A 111 -28.76 40.18 -3.79
N GLU A 112 -27.79 39.54 -3.12
CA GLU A 112 -27.98 38.21 -2.55
C GLU A 112 -29.17 38.18 -1.57
N HIS A 113 -29.41 39.28 -0.84
CA HIS A 113 -30.47 39.38 0.15
C HIS A 113 -31.47 40.51 -0.15
N THR A 114 -31.35 41.18 -1.30
CA THR A 114 -32.10 42.40 -1.64
C THR A 114 -32.74 42.23 -3.02
N ASP A 115 -34.04 42.50 -3.11
CA ASP A 115 -34.84 42.32 -4.32
C ASP A 115 -34.80 43.54 -5.24
N ALA A 116 -34.87 44.74 -4.66
CA ALA A 116 -34.92 45.98 -5.43
C ALA A 116 -33.58 46.33 -6.07
N VAL A 117 -33.60 46.42 -7.40
CA VAL A 117 -32.46 46.81 -8.24
C VAL A 117 -32.90 47.90 -9.20
N VAL A 118 -32.12 48.98 -9.27
CA VAL A 118 -32.24 50.02 -10.31
C VAL A 118 -30.96 50.01 -11.14
N GLY A 119 -31.08 49.68 -12.42
CA GLY A 119 -29.97 49.73 -13.36
C GLY A 119 -29.72 51.16 -13.84
N VAL A 120 -28.46 51.58 -13.86
CA VAL A 120 -28.06 52.92 -14.28
C VAL A 120 -26.98 52.82 -15.34
N VAL A 121 -27.25 53.39 -16.51
CA VAL A 121 -26.24 53.60 -17.55
C VAL A 121 -25.66 55.01 -17.37
N SER A 122 -24.43 55.09 -16.87
CA SER A 122 -23.73 56.34 -16.60
C SER A 122 -23.02 56.91 -17.82
N LYS A 123 -22.60 58.18 -17.75
CA LYS A 123 -21.83 58.89 -18.79
C LYS A 123 -22.59 59.09 -20.11
N ILE A 124 -23.91 59.33 -19.99
CA ILE A 124 -24.78 59.57 -21.15
C ILE A 124 -24.47 60.87 -21.88
N ASP A 125 -23.74 61.78 -21.23
CA ASP A 125 -23.22 63.04 -21.77
C ASP A 125 -22.12 62.82 -22.82
N VAL A 126 -21.34 61.74 -22.69
CA VAL A 126 -20.27 61.38 -23.62
C VAL A 126 -20.74 60.42 -24.71
N HIS A 127 -21.64 59.50 -24.39
CA HIS A 127 -22.00 58.38 -25.25
C HIS A 127 -23.41 58.52 -25.84
N LEU A 128 -23.53 59.04 -27.06
CA LEU A 128 -24.82 59.33 -27.72
C LEU A 128 -25.73 58.09 -27.92
N ASN A 129 -25.15 56.89 -28.04
CA ASN A 129 -25.89 55.62 -28.22
C ASN A 129 -26.34 54.98 -26.89
N TRP A 130 -26.27 55.68 -25.76
CA TRP A 130 -26.58 55.13 -24.44
C TRP A 130 -27.95 54.45 -24.33
N ARG A 131 -28.97 54.89 -25.10
CA ARG A 131 -30.31 54.29 -25.11
C ARG A 131 -30.30 52.85 -25.65
N GLU A 132 -29.45 52.57 -26.63
CA GLU A 132 -29.24 51.21 -27.16
C GLU A 132 -28.57 50.33 -26.10
N ILE A 133 -27.60 50.90 -25.36
CA ILE A 133 -26.91 50.21 -24.26
C ILE A 133 -27.88 49.90 -23.11
N VAL A 134 -28.79 50.81 -22.76
CA VAL A 134 -29.85 50.57 -21.76
C VAL A 134 -30.73 49.38 -22.17
N ALA A 135 -31.17 49.32 -23.41
CA ALA A 135 -31.99 48.21 -23.91
C ALA A 135 -31.19 46.89 -23.90
N ALA A 136 -29.96 46.90 -24.42
CA ALA A 136 -29.10 45.73 -24.46
C ALA A 136 -28.79 45.18 -23.05
N ASN A 137 -28.51 46.07 -22.09
CA ASN A 137 -28.23 45.67 -20.70
C ASN A 137 -29.46 45.11 -19.99
N ARG A 138 -30.65 45.67 -20.24
CA ARG A 138 -31.91 45.14 -19.72
C ARG A 138 -32.17 43.72 -20.22
N ASP A 139 -32.01 43.50 -21.52
CA ASP A 139 -32.22 42.19 -22.14
C ASP A 139 -31.17 41.17 -21.66
N ALA A 140 -29.89 41.58 -21.61
CA ALA A 140 -28.81 40.75 -21.12
C ALA A 140 -29.03 40.33 -19.65
N LEU A 141 -29.48 41.27 -18.80
CA LEU A 141 -29.70 40.98 -17.39
C LEU A 141 -30.96 40.14 -17.15
N GLY A 142 -32.02 40.37 -17.92
CA GLY A 142 -33.22 39.51 -17.91
C GLY A 142 -32.93 38.08 -18.39
N ALA A 143 -32.02 37.91 -19.35
CA ALA A 143 -31.54 36.61 -19.80
C ALA A 143 -30.63 35.92 -18.77
N HIS A 144 -29.85 36.68 -18.00
CA HIS A 144 -29.00 36.15 -16.92
C HIS A 144 -29.82 35.57 -15.76
N ALA A 145 -30.84 36.31 -15.29
CA ALA A 145 -31.76 35.79 -14.28
C ALA A 145 -33.17 36.40 -14.42
N PRO A 146 -34.25 35.57 -14.39
CA PRO A 146 -35.63 36.05 -14.53
C PRO A 146 -36.03 37.16 -13.54
N ARG A 147 -35.42 37.17 -12.34
CA ARG A 147 -35.67 38.20 -11.31
C ARG A 147 -35.34 39.62 -11.76
N TYR A 148 -34.40 39.77 -12.68
CA TYR A 148 -33.97 41.08 -13.16
C TYR A 148 -34.73 41.58 -14.39
N ALA A 149 -35.58 40.74 -15.00
CA ALA A 149 -36.32 41.12 -16.20
C ALA A 149 -37.24 42.34 -16.00
N ARG A 150 -37.62 42.62 -14.75
CA ARG A 150 -38.46 43.76 -14.37
C ARG A 150 -37.70 44.91 -13.71
N ALA A 151 -36.37 44.84 -13.59
CA ALA A 151 -35.58 45.91 -13.00
C ALA A 151 -35.66 47.17 -13.88
N PRO A 152 -36.00 48.35 -13.33
CA PRO A 152 -35.98 49.59 -14.10
C PRO A 152 -34.54 49.96 -14.48
N TRP A 153 -34.40 50.52 -15.69
CA TRP A 153 -33.12 50.99 -16.22
C TRP A 153 -33.22 52.43 -16.70
N VAL A 154 -32.31 53.28 -16.25
CA VAL A 154 -32.25 54.72 -16.59
C VAL A 154 -30.86 55.15 -17.02
N GLY A 155 -30.78 56.20 -17.81
CA GLY A 155 -29.53 56.90 -18.12
C GLY A 155 -29.22 57.96 -17.07
N ALA A 156 -27.95 58.21 -16.76
CA ALA A 156 -27.55 59.30 -15.87
C ALA A 156 -26.20 59.92 -16.26
N ALA A 157 -26.10 61.25 -16.17
CA ALA A 157 -24.85 62.00 -16.22
C ALA A 157 -24.64 62.68 -14.85
N ALA A 158 -24.06 61.95 -13.90
CA ALA A 158 -23.91 62.41 -12.52
C ALA A 158 -22.81 63.48 -12.34
N LEU A 159 -21.79 63.48 -13.21
CA LEU A 159 -20.69 64.44 -13.20
C LEU A 159 -20.24 64.70 -14.65
N PRO A 160 -21.03 65.42 -15.46
CA PRO A 160 -20.68 65.71 -16.84
C PRO A 160 -19.52 66.70 -16.92
N ASP A 161 -18.70 66.60 -17.96
CA ASP A 161 -17.60 67.56 -18.22
C ASP A 161 -18.15 68.94 -18.62
N LEU A 162 -19.34 68.97 -19.22
CA LEU A 162 -20.05 70.16 -19.70
C LEU A 162 -21.54 70.08 -19.35
N GLY A 163 -22.07 71.11 -18.70
CA GLY A 163 -23.49 71.22 -18.35
C GLY A 163 -23.80 70.85 -16.89
N ASP A 164 -25.08 70.87 -16.56
CA ASP A 164 -25.58 70.47 -15.23
C ASP A 164 -25.76 68.94 -15.18
N PRO A 165 -25.61 68.31 -13.99
CA PRO A 165 -25.86 66.88 -13.83
C PRO A 165 -27.29 66.47 -14.24
N ASP A 166 -27.40 65.47 -15.11
CA ASP A 166 -28.67 64.87 -15.55
C ASP A 166 -28.92 63.58 -14.77
N VAL A 167 -29.67 63.68 -13.67
CA VAL A 167 -29.95 62.57 -12.74
C VAL A 167 -31.41 62.52 -12.29
N ASP A 168 -32.30 63.31 -12.90
CA ASP A 168 -33.68 63.44 -12.42
C ASP A 168 -34.48 62.15 -12.60
N ASP A 169 -34.38 61.50 -13.76
CA ASP A 169 -34.99 60.18 -14.02
C ASP A 169 -34.49 59.11 -13.03
N LEU A 170 -33.21 59.18 -12.63
CA LEU A 170 -32.62 58.30 -11.64
C LEU A 170 -33.19 58.56 -10.24
N VAL A 171 -33.29 59.83 -9.85
CA VAL A 171 -33.87 60.22 -8.55
C VAL A 171 -35.32 59.81 -8.45
N GLU A 172 -36.11 60.01 -9.51
CA GLU A 172 -37.51 59.58 -9.59
C GLU A 172 -37.63 58.06 -9.46
N THR A 173 -36.84 57.31 -10.25
CA THR A 173 -36.88 55.84 -10.25
C THR A 173 -36.48 55.24 -8.90
N VAL A 174 -35.41 55.76 -8.27
CA VAL A 174 -34.99 55.30 -6.95
C VAL A 174 -36.03 55.64 -5.90
N SER A 175 -36.62 56.84 -5.94
CA SER A 175 -37.66 57.24 -4.98
C SER A 175 -38.91 56.36 -5.11
N ALA A 176 -39.38 56.13 -6.33
CA ALA A 176 -40.53 55.26 -6.60
C ALA A 176 -40.28 53.82 -6.10
N GLN A 177 -39.07 53.30 -6.28
CA GLN A 177 -38.72 51.96 -5.79
C GLN A 177 -38.68 51.87 -4.26
N LEU A 178 -38.23 52.94 -3.58
CA LEU A 178 -38.17 53.01 -2.12
C LEU A 178 -39.53 53.26 -1.46
N GLU A 179 -40.48 53.86 -2.20
CA GLU A 179 -41.85 54.12 -1.75
C GLU A 179 -42.79 52.91 -1.99
N ASP A 180 -42.32 51.87 -2.68
CA ASP A 180 -43.09 50.63 -2.89
C ASP A 180 -43.38 49.95 -1.53
N PRO A 181 -44.66 49.84 -1.11
CA PRO A 181 -45.01 49.25 0.17
C PRO A 181 -44.63 47.76 0.27
N ASP A 182 -44.47 47.07 -0.86
CA ASP A 182 -44.14 45.64 -0.91
C ASP A 182 -42.61 45.38 -0.87
N LEU A 183 -41.79 46.44 -0.91
CA LEU A 183 -40.33 46.34 -0.91
C LEU A 183 -39.80 45.56 0.29
N ALA A 184 -40.31 45.87 1.49
CA ALA A 184 -39.90 45.22 2.73
C ALA A 184 -40.19 43.71 2.69
N ARG A 185 -41.36 43.34 2.15
CA ARG A 185 -41.80 41.94 1.97
C ARG A 185 -40.89 41.20 0.99
N ARG A 186 -40.67 41.74 -0.22
CA ARG A 186 -39.81 41.11 -1.25
C ARG A 186 -38.37 40.96 -0.77
N ASN A 187 -37.82 41.99 -0.14
CA ASN A 187 -36.50 41.94 0.47
C ASN A 187 -36.41 40.88 1.58
N ARG A 188 -37.47 40.65 2.35
CA ARG A 188 -37.51 39.59 3.37
C ARG A 188 -37.56 38.20 2.73
N LEU A 189 -38.35 38.02 1.67
CA LEU A 189 -38.39 36.77 0.90
C LEU A 189 -37.02 36.44 0.29
N ARG A 190 -36.29 37.43 -0.25
CA ARG A 190 -34.91 37.24 -0.76
C ARG A 190 -33.92 36.83 0.31
N ALA A 191 -33.98 37.47 1.47
CA ALA A 191 -33.15 37.08 2.62
C ALA A 191 -33.39 35.62 3.03
N TRP A 192 -34.64 35.17 3.04
CA TRP A 192 -34.98 33.77 3.28
C TRP A 192 -34.50 32.83 2.18
N GLN A 193 -34.67 33.21 0.92
CA GLN A 193 -34.22 32.42 -0.23
C GLN A 193 -32.72 32.11 -0.15
N SER A 194 -31.88 33.14 0.04
CA SER A 194 -30.43 32.95 0.16
C SER A 194 -30.07 32.12 1.39
N ARG A 195 -30.73 32.35 2.54
CA ARG A 195 -30.51 31.55 3.75
C ARG A 195 -30.80 30.07 3.51
N LEU A 196 -31.95 29.74 2.94
CA LEU A 196 -32.37 28.36 2.68
C LEU A 196 -31.45 27.67 1.68
N GLN A 197 -31.03 28.36 0.61
CA GLN A 197 -30.02 27.86 -0.33
C GLN A 197 -28.66 27.63 0.35
N THR A 198 -28.29 28.49 1.30
CA THR A 198 -27.06 28.33 2.08
C THR A 198 -27.15 27.13 3.03
N LEU A 199 -28.30 26.92 3.68
CA LEU A 199 -28.56 25.73 4.49
C LEU A 199 -28.54 24.45 3.65
N SER A 200 -29.19 24.44 2.48
CA SER A 200 -29.16 23.30 1.56
C SER A 200 -27.72 22.94 1.16
N ARG A 201 -26.95 23.94 0.67
CA ARG A 201 -25.53 23.75 0.31
C ARG A 201 -24.69 23.27 1.49
N ARG A 202 -25.00 23.70 2.71
CA ARG A 202 -24.31 23.24 3.92
C ARG A 202 -24.56 21.75 4.16
N PHE A 203 -25.80 21.30 4.13
CA PHE A 203 -26.12 19.87 4.29
C PHE A 203 -25.46 19.01 3.22
N ASP A 204 -25.47 19.46 1.95
CA ASP A 204 -24.82 18.73 0.87
C ASP A 204 -23.30 18.64 1.11
N ARG A 205 -22.63 19.72 1.53
CA ARG A 205 -21.21 19.71 1.89
C ARG A 205 -20.89 18.79 3.08
N GLU A 206 -21.75 18.75 4.09
CA GLU A 206 -21.57 17.90 5.27
C GLU A 206 -21.63 16.40 4.92
N VAL A 207 -22.53 16.03 3.99
CA VAL A 207 -22.64 14.68 3.41
C VAL A 207 -21.46 14.37 2.51
N GLU A 208 -21.15 15.28 1.58
CA GLU A 208 -20.02 15.16 0.68
C GLU A 208 -18.71 14.97 1.43
N GLY A 209 -18.43 15.74 2.48
CA GLY A 209 -17.26 15.57 3.33
C GLY A 209 -15.97 15.30 2.57
N SER A 210 -15.59 16.14 1.59
CA SER A 210 -14.46 15.90 0.68
C SER A 210 -13.15 15.54 1.41
N GLY A 211 -12.83 16.25 2.49
CA GLY A 211 -11.67 15.94 3.34
C GLY A 211 -11.78 14.58 4.04
N ARG A 212 -12.99 14.19 4.47
CA ARG A 212 -13.28 12.87 5.06
C ARG A 212 -13.08 11.77 4.01
N ARG A 213 -13.58 11.97 2.79
CA ARG A 213 -13.40 11.03 1.67
C ARG A 213 -11.91 10.80 1.35
N ALA A 214 -11.13 11.89 1.25
CA ALA A 214 -9.69 11.79 1.04
C ALA A 214 -8.99 11.02 2.17
N ARG A 215 -9.36 11.26 3.43
CA ARG A 215 -8.80 10.52 4.57
C ARG A 215 -9.18 9.03 4.56
N VAL A 216 -10.43 8.69 4.24
CA VAL A 216 -10.89 7.30 4.12
C VAL A 216 -10.12 6.56 3.03
N GLU A 217 -9.87 7.20 1.90
CA GLU A 217 -9.10 6.56 0.82
C GLU A 217 -7.64 6.34 1.23
N ALA A 218 -7.00 7.34 1.85
CA ALA A 218 -5.65 7.21 2.39
C ALA A 218 -5.53 6.06 3.42
N LEU A 219 -6.53 5.91 4.31
CA LEU A 219 -6.58 4.81 5.28
C LEU A 219 -6.73 3.44 4.60
N ARG A 220 -7.49 3.35 3.50
CA ARG A 220 -7.64 2.11 2.73
C ARG A 220 -6.35 1.73 2.02
N GLU A 221 -5.66 2.70 1.43
CA GLU A 221 -4.33 2.51 0.85
C GLU A 221 -3.35 2.03 1.92
N GLU A 222 -3.26 2.72 3.05
CA GLU A 222 -2.38 2.35 4.17
C GLU A 222 -2.65 0.91 4.66
N ARG A 223 -3.92 0.54 4.84
CA ARG A 223 -4.32 -0.83 5.20
C ARG A 223 -3.87 -1.85 4.16
N SER A 224 -4.12 -1.56 2.88
CA SER A 224 -3.76 -2.46 1.78
C SER A 224 -2.25 -2.64 1.65
N ALA A 225 -1.50 -1.56 1.82
CA ALA A 225 -0.05 -1.52 1.77
C ALA A 225 0.55 -2.34 2.93
N ALA A 226 0.05 -2.14 4.15
CA ALA A 226 0.49 -2.90 5.33
C ALA A 226 0.28 -4.42 5.14
N LEU A 227 -0.89 -4.83 4.65
CA LEU A 227 -1.20 -6.24 4.38
C LEU A 227 -0.38 -6.82 3.22
N GLN A 228 -0.10 -6.02 2.19
CA GLN A 228 0.70 -6.43 1.05
C GLN A 228 2.18 -6.59 1.41
N GLN A 229 2.76 -5.60 2.09
CA GLN A 229 4.13 -5.65 2.58
C GLN A 229 4.36 -6.86 3.49
N ARG A 230 3.41 -7.16 4.38
CA ARG A 230 3.45 -8.38 5.21
C ARG A 230 3.46 -9.65 4.38
N ARG A 231 2.60 -9.76 3.35
CA ARG A 231 2.57 -10.94 2.47
C ARG A 231 3.90 -11.12 1.74
N GLN A 232 4.47 -10.03 1.24
CA GLN A 232 5.76 -10.04 0.54
C GLN A 232 6.88 -10.46 1.48
N ALA A 233 7.02 -9.83 2.65
CA ALA A 233 8.03 -10.17 3.64
C ALA A 233 7.95 -11.65 4.07
N LYS A 234 6.74 -12.17 4.33
CA LYS A 234 6.53 -13.59 4.64
C LYS A 234 7.03 -14.50 3.51
N SER A 235 6.69 -14.17 2.26
CA SER A 235 7.10 -14.97 1.10
C SER A 235 8.62 -14.92 0.91
N GLU A 236 9.24 -13.75 1.02
CA GLU A 236 10.69 -13.55 0.91
C GLU A 236 11.46 -14.34 1.97
N ARG A 237 11.02 -14.30 3.23
CA ARG A 237 11.64 -15.09 4.30
C ARG A 237 11.51 -16.60 4.08
N THR A 238 10.33 -17.07 3.68
CA THR A 238 10.11 -18.50 3.40
C THR A 238 11.00 -18.99 2.24
N ILE A 239 11.09 -18.20 1.17
CA ILE A 239 11.95 -18.50 0.02
C ILE A 239 13.43 -18.49 0.44
N THR A 240 13.84 -17.51 1.23
CA THR A 240 15.22 -17.37 1.73
C THR A 240 15.59 -18.57 2.60
N LEU A 241 14.74 -18.95 3.57
CA LEU A 241 14.96 -20.11 4.42
C LEU A 241 15.12 -21.39 3.59
N ARG A 242 14.20 -21.65 2.66
CA ARG A 242 14.27 -22.83 1.79
C ARG A 242 15.56 -22.82 0.96
N GLY A 243 15.93 -21.67 0.38
CA GLY A 243 17.17 -21.52 -0.38
C GLY A 243 18.41 -21.85 0.45
N GLN A 244 18.51 -21.29 1.67
CA GLN A 244 19.64 -21.53 2.57
C GLN A 244 19.72 -22.99 3.03
N ILE A 245 18.59 -23.64 3.35
CA ILE A 245 18.57 -25.06 3.72
C ILE A 245 19.04 -25.95 2.57
N GLN A 246 18.56 -25.70 1.34
CA GLN A 246 18.99 -26.51 0.18
C GLN A 246 20.47 -26.30 -0.13
N GLN A 247 20.96 -25.06 -0.04
CA GLN A 247 22.39 -24.76 -0.23
C GLN A 247 23.25 -25.44 0.85
N ALA A 248 22.83 -25.38 2.12
CA ALA A 248 23.52 -26.04 3.22
C ALA A 248 23.55 -27.56 3.04
N ARG A 249 22.44 -28.18 2.63
CA ARG A 249 22.36 -29.62 2.37
C ARG A 249 23.38 -30.07 1.31
N VAL A 250 23.49 -29.32 0.20
CA VAL A 250 24.45 -29.62 -0.87
C VAL A 250 25.88 -29.43 -0.39
N ALA A 251 26.18 -28.32 0.28
CA ALA A 251 27.51 -28.02 0.81
C ALA A 251 27.97 -29.06 1.84
N LEU A 252 27.10 -29.45 2.77
CA LEU A 252 27.38 -30.45 3.80
C LEU A 252 27.60 -31.84 3.20
N SER A 253 26.76 -32.25 2.24
CA SER A 253 26.94 -33.53 1.54
C SER A 253 28.26 -33.58 0.77
N HIS A 254 28.66 -32.46 0.15
CA HIS A 254 29.93 -32.37 -0.54
C HIS A 254 31.12 -32.40 0.43
N SER A 255 31.05 -31.66 1.53
CA SER A 255 32.08 -31.66 2.59
C SER A 255 32.28 -33.05 3.19
N ALA A 256 31.18 -33.74 3.52
CA ALA A 256 31.20 -35.12 4.03
C ALA A 256 31.92 -36.09 3.08
N ARG A 257 31.62 -36.03 1.78
CA ARG A 257 32.27 -36.87 0.78
C ARG A 257 33.76 -36.54 0.62
N ASN A 258 34.11 -35.26 0.63
CA ASN A 258 35.50 -34.83 0.57
C ASN A 258 36.30 -35.33 1.78
N ARG A 259 35.70 -35.28 2.98
CA ARG A 259 36.35 -35.82 4.19
C ARG A 259 36.53 -37.34 4.10
N CYS A 260 35.52 -38.08 3.65
CA CYS A 260 35.63 -39.52 3.42
C CYS A 260 36.72 -39.86 2.39
N ALA A 261 36.83 -39.07 1.31
CA ALA A 261 37.89 -39.23 0.31
C ALA A 261 39.28 -38.93 0.90
N SER A 262 39.42 -37.92 1.75
CA SER A 262 40.67 -37.62 2.48
C SER A 262 41.09 -38.80 3.34
N VAL A 263 40.19 -39.30 4.20
CA VAL A 263 40.45 -40.46 5.06
C VAL A 263 40.84 -41.69 4.23
N ARG A 264 40.17 -41.90 3.08
CA ARG A 264 40.55 -42.98 2.16
C ARG A 264 41.99 -42.82 1.67
N THR A 265 42.37 -41.64 1.20
CA THR A 265 43.74 -41.39 0.74
C THR A 265 44.75 -41.59 1.88
N GLU A 266 44.47 -41.07 3.08
CA GLU A 266 45.31 -41.24 4.27
C GLU A 266 45.49 -42.73 4.62
N LEU A 267 44.42 -43.53 4.62
CA LEU A 267 44.49 -44.97 4.89
C LEU A 267 45.24 -45.74 3.80
N GLN A 268 45.07 -45.38 2.52
CA GLN A 268 45.76 -46.01 1.40
C GLN A 268 47.27 -45.69 1.40
N GLU A 269 47.64 -44.44 1.68
CA GLU A 269 49.03 -44.02 1.84
C GLU A 269 49.69 -44.73 3.03
N ASN A 270 48.98 -44.80 4.16
CA ASN A 270 49.42 -45.56 5.33
C ASN A 270 49.63 -47.02 4.96
N ALA A 271 48.67 -47.68 4.32
CA ALA A 271 48.77 -49.09 3.88
C ALA A 271 49.97 -49.33 2.95
N ALA A 272 50.24 -48.42 2.01
CA ALA A 272 51.39 -48.50 1.10
C ALA A 272 52.74 -48.38 1.83
N GLY A 273 52.82 -47.56 2.88
CA GLY A 273 54.01 -47.32 3.69
C GLY A 273 54.29 -48.34 4.80
N LEU A 274 53.35 -49.25 5.11
CA LEU A 274 53.43 -50.15 6.27
C LEU A 274 54.62 -51.11 6.21
N SER A 275 55.34 -51.23 7.33
CA SER A 275 56.32 -52.29 7.57
C SER A 275 55.69 -53.49 8.27
N ARG A 276 56.27 -54.68 8.13
CA ARG A 276 55.72 -55.94 8.66
C ARG A 276 55.46 -55.93 10.18
N ARG A 277 56.21 -55.12 10.94
CA ARG A 277 56.07 -54.96 12.39
C ARG A 277 54.84 -54.12 12.79
N LYS A 278 54.40 -53.21 11.92
CA LYS A 278 53.30 -52.27 12.19
C LYS A 278 51.94 -52.72 11.66
N LEU A 279 51.89 -53.79 10.85
CA LEU A 279 50.65 -54.40 10.33
C LEU A 279 49.55 -54.62 11.39
N PRO A 280 49.83 -55.06 12.63
CA PRO A 280 48.78 -55.28 13.63
C PRO A 280 48.14 -53.99 14.19
N GLY A 281 48.81 -52.83 14.08
CA GLY A 281 48.32 -51.56 14.61
C GLY A 281 47.41 -50.79 13.64
N PHE A 282 47.47 -51.13 12.35
CA PHE A 282 46.71 -50.44 11.31
C PHE A 282 45.19 -50.48 11.51
N GLU A 283 44.67 -51.57 12.09
CA GLU A 283 43.24 -51.68 12.41
C GLU A 283 42.82 -50.65 13.46
N THR A 284 43.60 -50.49 14.53
CA THR A 284 43.34 -49.49 15.58
C THR A 284 43.45 -48.07 15.03
N ASP A 285 44.52 -47.77 14.28
CA ASP A 285 44.75 -46.46 13.67
C ASP A 285 43.61 -46.09 12.70
N ALA A 286 43.08 -47.06 11.97
CA ALA A 286 41.96 -46.86 11.06
C ALA A 286 40.64 -46.58 11.81
N TYR A 287 40.37 -47.29 12.91
CA TYR A 287 39.19 -47.00 13.73
C TYR A 287 39.23 -45.61 14.35
N GLU A 288 40.39 -45.17 14.85
CA GLU A 288 40.58 -43.82 15.38
C GLU A 288 40.33 -42.74 14.32
N ALA A 289 40.87 -42.92 13.10
CA ALA A 289 40.64 -42.01 11.99
C ALA A 289 39.16 -41.93 11.55
N LEU A 290 38.42 -43.05 11.63
CA LEU A 290 36.98 -43.09 11.33
C LEU A 290 36.18 -42.32 12.39
N GLU A 291 36.46 -42.55 13.67
CA GLU A 291 35.79 -41.88 14.79
C GLU A 291 36.04 -40.37 14.75
N GLU A 292 37.29 -39.96 14.50
CA GLU A 292 37.65 -38.55 14.31
C GLU A 292 36.91 -37.92 13.14
N ALA A 293 36.81 -38.61 11.99
CA ALA A 293 36.10 -38.11 10.82
C ALA A 293 34.59 -37.93 11.08
N VAL A 294 33.94 -38.87 11.79
CA VAL A 294 32.53 -38.74 12.18
C VAL A 294 32.34 -37.54 13.12
N ALA A 295 33.22 -37.38 14.13
CA ALA A 295 33.16 -36.27 15.08
C ALA A 295 33.42 -34.91 14.43
N GLU A 296 34.33 -34.83 13.46
CA GLU A 296 34.61 -33.64 12.67
C GLU A 296 33.41 -33.25 11.80
N VAL A 297 32.86 -34.19 11.02
CA VAL A 297 31.70 -33.89 10.17
C VAL A 297 30.48 -33.49 10.99
N SER A 298 30.27 -34.09 12.17
CA SER A 298 29.20 -33.66 13.08
C SER A 298 29.39 -32.21 13.54
N ARG A 299 30.61 -31.81 13.93
CA ARG A 299 30.91 -30.42 14.36
C ARG A 299 30.75 -29.42 13.23
N ASP A 300 31.23 -29.77 12.04
CA ASP A 300 31.10 -28.92 10.85
C ASP A 300 29.65 -28.76 10.43
N THR A 301 28.86 -29.83 10.54
CA THR A 301 27.42 -29.81 10.29
C THR A 301 26.70 -28.87 11.26
N ASP A 302 26.97 -29.00 12.55
CA ASP A 302 26.36 -28.13 13.58
C ASP A 302 26.75 -26.66 13.39
N THR A 303 28.02 -26.40 13.08
CA THR A 303 28.53 -25.05 12.80
C THR A 303 27.85 -24.44 11.58
N LYS A 304 27.75 -25.19 10.47
CA LYS A 304 27.14 -24.69 9.24
C LYS A 304 25.65 -24.42 9.39
N LEU A 305 24.93 -25.27 10.13
CA LEU A 305 23.52 -25.08 10.41
C LEU A 305 23.27 -23.89 11.34
N ALA A 306 24.19 -23.61 12.28
CA ALA A 306 24.16 -22.40 13.09
C ALA A 306 24.37 -21.12 12.25
N GLU A 307 25.26 -21.15 11.25
CA GLU A 307 25.42 -20.04 10.30
C GLU A 307 24.12 -19.77 9.51
N VAL A 308 23.42 -20.83 9.06
CA VAL A 308 22.13 -20.67 8.36
C VAL A 308 21.08 -20.00 9.25
N ALA A 309 21.03 -20.37 10.52
CA ALA A 309 20.13 -19.74 11.49
C ALA A 309 20.42 -18.24 11.66
N GLN A 310 21.70 -17.85 11.71
CA GLN A 310 22.11 -16.45 11.78
C GLN A 310 21.72 -15.66 10.52
N VAL A 311 21.88 -16.25 9.34
CA VAL A 311 21.51 -15.59 8.06
C VAL A 311 20.01 -15.34 7.96
N VAL A 312 19.18 -16.22 8.53
CA VAL A 312 17.71 -16.09 8.53
C VAL A 312 17.22 -15.28 9.74
N ASP A 313 18.12 -14.82 10.62
CA ASP A 313 17.83 -14.07 11.87
C ASP A 313 16.83 -14.78 12.79
N VAL A 314 16.92 -16.12 12.85
CA VAL A 314 16.03 -16.95 13.66
C VAL A 314 16.86 -17.66 14.73
N PRO A 315 16.52 -17.50 16.02
CA PRO A 315 17.21 -18.24 17.08
C PRO A 315 16.95 -19.73 16.88
N MET A 316 18.03 -20.50 16.82
CA MET A 316 18.00 -21.94 16.61
C MET A 316 18.91 -22.63 17.62
N GLU A 317 18.36 -23.65 18.28
CA GLU A 317 19.10 -24.56 19.13
C GLU A 317 18.83 -25.99 18.66
N LEU A 318 19.87 -26.66 18.17
CA LEU A 318 19.80 -28.05 17.73
C LEU A 318 19.83 -28.96 18.97
N PRO A 319 18.96 -29.98 19.06
CA PRO A 319 19.06 -30.96 20.13
C PRO A 319 20.41 -31.68 20.04
N PRO A 320 21.12 -31.86 21.19
CA PRO A 320 22.42 -32.51 21.20
C PRO A 320 22.28 -33.98 20.79
N LEU A 321 23.33 -34.46 20.11
CA LEU A 321 23.46 -35.87 19.74
C LEU A 321 23.85 -36.66 21.01
N GLU A 322 22.99 -37.58 21.46
CA GLU A 322 23.28 -38.39 22.66
C GLU A 322 24.48 -39.33 22.45
N GLN A 323 24.62 -39.90 21.24
CA GLN A 323 25.76 -40.72 20.81
C GLN A 323 26.04 -40.48 19.32
N LEU A 324 27.33 -40.41 18.96
CA LEU A 324 27.75 -40.39 17.57
C LEU A 324 27.60 -41.80 16.97
N PRO A 325 27.18 -41.91 15.70
CA PRO A 325 27.03 -43.21 15.06
C PRO A 325 28.40 -43.87 14.88
N THR A 326 28.49 -45.15 15.25
CA THR A 326 29.71 -45.95 15.10
C THR A 326 29.74 -46.62 13.74
N VAL A 327 30.90 -46.65 13.10
CA VAL A 327 31.10 -47.36 11.84
C VAL A 327 31.27 -48.87 12.13
N ASP A 328 30.26 -49.67 11.81
CA ASP A 328 30.34 -51.14 11.95
C ASP A 328 31.12 -51.72 10.77
N VAL A 329 32.31 -52.26 11.04
CA VAL A 329 33.14 -52.88 10.00
C VAL A 329 33.69 -54.23 10.46
N SER A 330 33.74 -55.19 9.53
CA SER A 330 34.39 -56.47 9.75
C SER A 330 35.92 -56.32 9.84
N PRO A 331 36.61 -57.07 10.73
CA PRO A 331 38.05 -56.96 10.92
C PRO A 331 38.83 -57.40 9.65
N PRO A 332 40.05 -56.88 9.43
CA PRO A 332 40.82 -57.18 8.22
C PRO A 332 41.18 -58.68 8.15
N PRO A 333 41.12 -59.32 6.96
CA PRO A 333 41.27 -60.77 6.81
C PRO A 333 42.73 -61.25 6.86
N LEU A 334 43.54 -60.78 7.83
CA LEU A 334 44.96 -61.10 7.95
C LEU A 334 45.23 -62.43 8.68
N LYS A 335 44.24 -63.02 9.37
CA LYS A 335 44.45 -64.13 10.31
C LYS A 335 44.48 -65.55 9.70
N SER A 336 44.09 -65.76 8.44
CA SER A 336 43.93 -67.12 7.86
C SER A 336 45.21 -67.79 7.34
N ARG A 337 46.34 -67.07 7.24
CA ARG A 337 47.52 -67.50 6.45
C ARG A 337 48.59 -68.32 7.17
N ARG A 338 48.47 -68.67 8.46
CA ARG A 338 49.51 -69.46 9.15
C ARG A 338 49.76 -70.83 8.49
N HIS A 339 48.72 -71.47 7.96
CA HIS A 339 48.84 -72.77 7.28
C HIS A 339 49.31 -72.66 5.81
N GLU A 340 48.86 -71.63 5.08
CA GLU A 340 49.26 -71.39 3.68
C GLU A 340 50.73 -70.94 3.57
N THR A 341 51.21 -70.14 4.54
CA THR A 341 52.60 -69.71 4.61
C THR A 341 53.53 -70.89 4.88
N TRP A 342 53.12 -71.84 5.72
CA TRP A 342 53.90 -73.05 6.00
C TRP A 342 54.03 -73.94 4.76
N LEU A 343 52.95 -74.08 3.97
CA LEU A 343 52.97 -74.81 2.70
C LEU A 343 53.85 -74.14 1.63
N MET A 344 53.81 -72.81 1.50
CA MET A 344 54.70 -72.07 0.59
C MET A 344 56.18 -72.14 1.02
N ILE A 345 56.46 -72.12 2.32
CA ILE A 345 57.82 -72.31 2.84
C ILE A 345 58.32 -73.72 2.51
N LEU A 346 57.51 -74.76 2.73
CA LEU A 346 57.88 -76.14 2.41
C LEU A 346 58.17 -76.33 0.90
N LEU A 347 57.33 -75.74 0.04
CA LEU A 347 57.48 -75.77 -1.41
C LEU A 347 58.69 -74.95 -1.89
N GLY A 348 58.90 -73.75 -1.33
CA GLY A 348 60.02 -72.86 -1.68
C GLY A 348 61.38 -73.41 -1.22
N VAL A 349 61.42 -74.07 -0.06
CA VAL A 349 62.60 -74.79 0.41
C VAL A 349 62.89 -75.99 -0.49
N GLY A 350 61.88 -76.78 -0.86
CA GLY A 350 62.04 -77.92 -1.78
C GLY A 350 62.51 -77.52 -3.18
N PHE A 351 61.93 -76.45 -3.74
CA PHE A 351 62.31 -75.95 -5.07
C PHE A 351 63.69 -75.26 -5.07
N GLY A 352 63.99 -74.45 -4.05
CA GLY A 352 65.30 -73.81 -3.90
C GLY A 352 66.43 -74.81 -3.71
N LEU A 353 66.19 -75.89 -2.94
CA LEU A 353 67.12 -77.00 -2.80
C LEU A 353 67.33 -77.72 -4.14
N GLY A 354 66.27 -77.95 -4.93
CA GLY A 354 66.34 -78.59 -6.25
C GLY A 354 67.12 -77.79 -7.30
N VAL A 355 66.89 -76.48 -7.37
CA VAL A 355 67.62 -75.57 -8.28
C VAL A 355 69.09 -75.42 -7.86
N ALA A 356 69.37 -75.34 -6.56
CA ALA A 356 70.75 -75.28 -6.09
C ALA A 356 71.50 -76.58 -6.41
N LEU A 357 70.86 -77.75 -6.33
CA LEU A 357 71.45 -79.03 -6.71
C LEU A 357 71.71 -79.15 -8.22
N THR A 358 70.85 -78.61 -9.08
CA THR A 358 71.06 -78.62 -10.54
C THR A 358 72.12 -77.61 -10.99
N LEU A 359 72.13 -76.42 -10.40
CA LEU A 359 73.14 -75.38 -10.68
C LEU A 359 74.52 -75.76 -10.10
N SER A 360 74.55 -76.39 -8.93
CA SER A 360 75.76 -77.00 -8.36
C SER A 360 76.32 -78.10 -9.26
N ARG A 361 75.46 -78.87 -9.96
CA ARG A 361 75.88 -79.87 -10.95
C ARG A 361 76.40 -79.25 -12.24
N LEU A 362 75.83 -78.15 -12.70
CA LEU A 362 76.30 -77.44 -13.89
C LEU A 362 77.65 -76.77 -13.64
N MET A 363 77.83 -76.13 -12.48
CA MET A 363 79.11 -75.56 -12.04
C MET A 363 80.16 -76.63 -11.73
N SER A 364 79.75 -77.86 -11.37
CA SER A 364 80.66 -79.00 -11.24
C SER A 364 81.37 -79.35 -12.56
N GLY A 365 80.81 -78.97 -13.72
CA GLY A 365 81.47 -79.10 -15.02
C GLY A 365 82.57 -78.06 -15.27
N LEU A 366 82.47 -76.88 -14.63
CA LEU A 366 83.44 -75.77 -14.73
C LEU A 366 84.49 -75.80 -13.60
N ALA A 367 84.16 -76.44 -12.46
CA ALA A 367 85.00 -76.51 -11.26
C ALA A 367 86.11 -77.57 -11.31
N SER A 368 86.24 -78.33 -12.40
CA SER A 368 87.29 -79.36 -12.57
C SER A 368 88.74 -78.82 -12.61
N ARG A 369 88.94 -77.50 -12.49
CA ARG A 369 90.25 -76.84 -12.37
C ARG A 369 90.49 -76.11 -11.04
N LEU A 370 89.58 -76.21 -10.06
CA LEU A 370 89.70 -75.53 -8.75
C LEU A 370 89.80 -76.55 -7.60
N ASN A 371 90.48 -76.16 -6.52
CA ASN A 371 90.73 -76.97 -5.32
C ASN A 371 89.38 -77.44 -4.70
N PRO A 372 89.19 -78.72 -4.35
CA PRO A 372 87.89 -79.28 -3.95
C PRO A 372 87.26 -78.61 -2.71
N ALA A 373 88.08 -78.05 -1.82
CA ALA A 373 87.59 -77.29 -0.66
C ALA A 373 86.89 -75.98 -1.04
N LEU A 374 87.39 -75.25 -2.04
CA LEU A 374 86.76 -73.99 -2.51
C LEU A 374 85.44 -74.26 -3.25
N ALA A 375 85.35 -75.37 -3.98
CA ALA A 375 84.13 -75.76 -4.69
C ALA A 375 82.97 -76.08 -3.73
N ALA A 376 83.24 -76.75 -2.61
CA ALA A 376 82.24 -77.05 -1.58
C ALA A 376 81.71 -75.78 -0.89
N VAL A 377 82.60 -74.83 -0.56
CA VAL A 377 82.22 -73.54 0.04
C VAL A 377 81.39 -72.70 -0.94
N ALA A 378 81.77 -72.64 -2.22
CA ALA A 378 81.01 -71.94 -3.24
C ALA A 378 79.60 -72.53 -3.46
N GLY A 379 79.47 -73.87 -3.41
CA GLY A 379 78.18 -74.56 -3.48
C GLY A 379 77.26 -74.23 -2.29
N LEU A 380 77.79 -74.27 -1.06
CA LEU A 380 77.04 -73.91 0.15
C LEU A 380 76.63 -72.43 0.16
N ALA A 381 77.52 -71.54 -0.27
CA ALA A 381 77.20 -70.11 -0.39
C ALA A 381 76.10 -69.87 -1.43
N CYS A 382 76.13 -70.60 -2.56
CA CYS A 382 75.09 -70.51 -3.59
C CYS A 382 73.73 -70.98 -3.07
N VAL A 383 73.67 -72.12 -2.35
CA VAL A 383 72.44 -72.61 -1.70
C VAL A 383 71.90 -71.58 -0.70
N ALA A 384 72.77 -71.03 0.15
CA ALA A 384 72.36 -70.04 1.15
C ALA A 384 71.80 -68.77 0.49
N ILE A 385 72.45 -68.27 -0.57
CA ILE A 385 71.98 -67.11 -1.33
C ILE A 385 70.65 -67.41 -2.02
N SER A 386 70.48 -68.59 -2.63
CA SER A 386 69.21 -68.99 -3.25
C SER A 386 68.08 -69.11 -2.23
N VAL A 387 68.32 -69.69 -1.06
CA VAL A 387 67.34 -69.77 0.03
C VAL A 387 67.02 -68.39 0.60
N ALA A 388 68.02 -67.52 0.74
CA ALA A 388 67.81 -66.14 1.18
C ALA A 388 66.99 -65.34 0.15
N LEU A 389 67.26 -65.51 -1.15
CA LEU A 389 66.51 -64.86 -2.23
C LEU A 389 65.07 -65.39 -2.31
N THR A 390 64.83 -66.71 -2.18
CA THR A 390 63.47 -67.26 -2.17
C THR A 390 62.69 -66.81 -0.94
N TYR A 391 63.32 -66.83 0.24
CA TYR A 391 62.74 -66.28 1.45
C TYR A 391 62.42 -64.80 1.29
N MET A 392 63.32 -64.01 0.70
CA MET A 392 63.11 -62.58 0.42
C MET A 392 61.94 -62.37 -0.54
N VAL A 393 61.85 -63.12 -1.63
CA VAL A 393 60.76 -63.00 -2.62
C VAL A 393 59.42 -63.42 -2.02
N ILE A 394 59.37 -64.52 -1.26
CA ILE A 394 58.16 -64.96 -0.55
C ILE A 394 57.73 -63.90 0.47
N ASN A 395 58.69 -63.34 1.21
CA ASN A 395 58.43 -62.29 2.19
C ASN A 395 57.94 -60.99 1.53
N LEU A 396 58.53 -60.59 0.39
CA LEU A 396 58.12 -59.39 -0.36
C LEU A 396 56.75 -59.58 -1.00
N ARG A 397 56.46 -60.76 -1.56
CA ARG A 397 55.15 -61.09 -2.16
C ARG A 397 54.05 -61.20 -1.09
N ALA A 398 54.36 -61.78 0.07
CA ALA A 398 53.45 -61.80 1.21
C ALA A 398 53.15 -60.39 1.70
N LEU A 399 54.18 -59.54 1.85
CA LEU A 399 54.00 -58.13 2.23
C LEU A 399 53.13 -57.35 1.23
N LEU A 400 53.38 -57.50 -0.09
CA LEU A 400 52.58 -56.84 -1.13
C LEU A 400 51.13 -57.34 -1.15
N HIS A 401 50.91 -58.64 -0.89
CA HIS A 401 49.57 -59.20 -0.79
C HIS A 401 48.83 -58.69 0.46
N ASP A 402 49.48 -58.66 1.62
CA ASP A 402 48.92 -58.12 2.86
C ASP A 402 48.55 -56.63 2.67
N ARG A 403 49.40 -55.85 2.00
CA ARG A 403 49.08 -54.47 1.62
C ARG A 403 47.88 -54.36 0.69
N SER A 404 47.74 -55.26 -0.30
CA SER A 404 46.58 -55.27 -1.20
C SER A 404 45.27 -55.63 -0.50
N LEU A 405 45.34 -56.49 0.53
CA LEU A 405 44.17 -56.81 1.36
C LEU A 405 43.79 -55.63 2.26
N LEU A 406 44.78 -54.93 2.83
CA LEU A 406 44.54 -53.72 3.62
C LEU A 406 44.00 -52.56 2.77
N ASP A 407 44.50 -52.39 1.54
CA ASP A 407 43.97 -51.39 0.60
C ASP A 407 42.51 -51.67 0.22
N ARG A 408 42.17 -52.94 -0.03
CA ARG A 408 40.78 -53.35 -0.26
C ARG A 408 39.91 -53.12 0.97
N TRP A 409 40.38 -53.52 2.15
CA TRP A 409 39.67 -53.34 3.41
C TRP A 409 39.47 -51.85 3.74
N ALA A 410 40.47 -51.00 3.51
CA ALA A 410 40.35 -49.55 3.64
C ALA A 410 39.26 -49.00 2.70
N GLY A 411 39.10 -49.60 1.51
CA GLY A 411 37.98 -49.29 0.61
C GLY A 411 36.61 -49.65 1.18
N ASP A 412 36.47 -50.81 1.81
CA ASP A 412 35.20 -51.28 2.41
C ASP A 412 34.84 -50.47 3.67
N VAL A 413 35.85 -50.16 4.50
CA VAL A 413 35.74 -49.32 5.70
C VAL A 413 35.29 -47.90 5.34
N THR A 414 35.92 -47.29 4.32
CA THR A 414 35.59 -45.92 3.90
C THR A 414 34.22 -45.82 3.22
N ALA A 415 33.77 -46.89 2.54
CA ALA A 415 32.40 -46.96 2.05
C ALA A 415 31.37 -47.00 3.20
N SER A 416 31.68 -47.73 4.27
CA SER A 416 30.85 -47.78 5.48
C SER A 416 30.82 -46.44 6.20
N LEU A 417 31.98 -45.76 6.31
CA LEU A 417 32.08 -44.38 6.80
C LEU A 417 31.19 -43.43 5.99
N GLN A 418 31.29 -43.48 4.66
CA GLN A 418 30.50 -42.61 3.79
C GLN A 418 29.00 -42.79 4.04
N SER A 419 28.53 -44.03 4.17
CA SER A 419 27.12 -44.30 4.48
C SER A 419 26.70 -43.68 5.82
N VAL A 420 27.49 -43.89 6.88
CA VAL A 420 27.19 -43.38 8.23
C VAL A 420 27.19 -41.85 8.27
N VAL A 421 28.17 -41.22 7.62
CA VAL A 421 28.28 -39.76 7.59
C VAL A 421 27.17 -39.13 6.74
N GLU A 422 26.81 -39.72 5.59
CA GLU A 422 25.69 -39.24 4.77
C GLU A 422 24.35 -39.34 5.53
N GLU A 423 24.13 -40.42 6.29
CA GLU A 423 22.96 -40.58 7.16
C GLU A 423 22.92 -39.56 8.31
N LEU A 424 24.06 -39.33 8.97
CA LEU A 424 24.21 -38.32 10.03
C LEU A 424 23.85 -36.94 9.51
N VAL A 425 24.45 -36.52 8.39
CA VAL A 425 24.21 -35.21 7.78
C VAL A 425 22.75 -35.07 7.37
N ALA A 426 22.16 -36.07 6.72
CA ALA A 426 20.77 -36.04 6.31
C ALA A 426 19.82 -35.89 7.51
N THR A 427 20.04 -36.66 8.58
CA THR A 427 19.21 -36.61 9.79
C THR A 427 19.36 -35.27 10.51
N ARG A 428 20.58 -34.76 10.66
CA ARG A 428 20.84 -33.45 11.28
C ARG A 428 20.21 -32.30 10.50
N VAL A 429 20.32 -32.30 9.17
CA VAL A 429 19.70 -31.29 8.31
C VAL A 429 18.17 -31.32 8.43
N LEU A 430 17.54 -32.51 8.47
CA LEU A 430 16.09 -32.62 8.65
C LEU A 430 15.62 -32.09 10.01
N VAL A 431 16.36 -32.39 11.09
CA VAL A 431 16.06 -31.84 12.41
C VAL A 431 16.19 -30.32 12.39
N ALA A 432 17.27 -29.77 11.82
CA ALA A 432 17.46 -28.34 11.68
C ALA A 432 16.33 -27.67 10.88
N GLU A 433 15.92 -28.24 9.74
CA GLU A 433 14.81 -27.74 8.93
C GLU A 433 13.51 -27.65 9.76
N SER A 434 13.22 -28.66 10.58
CA SER A 434 12.03 -28.67 11.44
C SER A 434 12.07 -27.58 12.51
N VAL A 435 13.22 -27.39 13.17
CA VAL A 435 13.42 -26.38 14.22
C VAL A 435 13.36 -24.97 13.62
N LEU A 436 14.07 -24.73 12.51
CA LEU A 436 14.07 -23.45 11.81
C LEU A 436 12.68 -23.08 11.29
N SER A 437 11.95 -24.04 10.71
CA SER A 437 10.58 -23.82 10.24
C SER A 437 9.64 -23.46 11.38
N LYS A 438 9.78 -24.12 12.54
CA LYS A 438 8.96 -23.82 13.73
C LYS A 438 9.27 -22.43 14.29
N ALA A 439 10.55 -22.08 14.38
CA ALA A 439 10.96 -20.78 14.89
C ALA A 439 10.56 -19.63 13.93
N LEU A 440 10.62 -19.86 12.61
CA LEU A 440 10.09 -18.91 11.61
C LEU A 440 8.57 -18.72 11.76
N LEU A 441 7.81 -19.80 11.97
CA LEU A 441 6.36 -19.70 12.20
C LEU A 441 6.02 -18.88 13.45
N ALA A 442 6.76 -19.08 14.55
CA ALA A 442 6.56 -18.31 15.78
C ALA A 442 6.88 -16.82 15.58
N HIS A 443 7.93 -16.52 14.83
CA HIS A 443 8.28 -15.15 14.46
C HIS A 443 7.20 -14.49 13.57
N ASP A 444 6.74 -15.20 12.53
CA ASP A 444 5.66 -14.75 11.65
C ASP A 444 4.34 -14.50 12.41
N GLU A 445 4.03 -15.33 13.42
CA GLU A 445 2.84 -15.15 14.25
C GLU A 445 2.93 -13.88 15.11
N ALA A 446 4.10 -13.61 15.70
CA ALA A 446 4.35 -12.40 16.47
C ALA A 446 4.23 -11.13 15.60
N GLU A 447 4.83 -11.13 14.41
CA GLU A 447 4.70 -10.02 13.47
C GLU A 447 3.26 -9.87 12.95
N ASN A 448 2.57 -10.99 12.67
CA ASN A 448 1.18 -10.94 12.24
C ASN A 448 0.26 -10.35 13.32
N ALA A 449 0.52 -10.63 14.59
CA ALA A 449 -0.20 -10.00 15.70
C ALA A 449 0.03 -8.49 15.74
N GLN A 450 1.27 -8.02 15.52
CA GLN A 450 1.59 -6.59 15.46
C GLN A 450 0.92 -5.88 14.28
N VAL A 451 1.01 -6.45 13.07
CA VAL A 451 0.36 -5.89 11.88
C VAL A 451 -1.16 -5.91 12.03
N SER A 452 -1.73 -6.97 12.62
CA SER A 452 -3.17 -7.05 12.87
C SER A 452 -3.63 -6.00 13.88
N ALA A 453 -2.82 -5.71 14.91
CA ALA A 453 -3.11 -4.63 15.85
C ALA A 453 -3.09 -3.26 15.16
N ALA A 454 -2.10 -2.98 14.31
CA ALA A 454 -2.01 -1.75 13.53
C ALA A 454 -3.20 -1.59 12.56
N VAL A 455 -3.55 -2.64 11.82
CA VAL A 455 -4.74 -2.66 10.96
C VAL A 455 -6.03 -2.46 11.77
N GLY A 456 -6.10 -3.01 12.99
CA GLY A 456 -7.23 -2.79 13.90
C GLY A 456 -7.44 -1.32 14.27
N VAL A 457 -6.37 -0.53 14.38
CA VAL A 457 -6.45 0.93 14.57
C VAL A 457 -7.03 1.61 13.33
N ILE A 458 -6.54 1.26 12.14
CA ILE A 458 -7.04 1.79 10.86
C ILE A 458 -8.53 1.47 10.68
N ASP A 459 -8.92 0.21 10.95
CA ASP A 459 -10.30 -0.24 10.83
C ASP A 459 -11.21 0.47 11.86
N ALA A 460 -10.68 0.89 13.01
CA ALA A 460 -11.43 1.70 13.97
C ALA A 460 -11.69 3.12 13.45
N GLU A 461 -10.69 3.77 12.88
CA GLU A 461 -10.84 5.10 12.28
C GLU A 461 -11.79 5.08 11.06
N LEU A 462 -11.69 4.05 10.22
CA LEU A 462 -12.61 3.82 9.10
C LEU A 462 -14.06 3.68 9.58
N ARG A 463 -14.30 2.94 10.66
CA ARG A 463 -15.65 2.82 11.27
C ARG A 463 -16.15 4.14 11.82
N GLU A 464 -15.29 4.95 12.44
CA GLU A 464 -15.66 6.27 12.94
C GLU A 464 -16.09 7.19 11.78
N HIS A 465 -15.33 7.23 10.69
CA HIS A 465 -15.68 8.00 9.50
C HIS A 465 -16.98 7.51 8.85
N ALA A 466 -17.22 6.19 8.82
CA ALA A 466 -18.47 5.63 8.32
C ALA A 466 -19.67 6.04 9.18
N LEU A 467 -19.53 6.01 10.52
CA LEU A 467 -20.57 6.49 11.43
C LEU A 467 -20.82 7.99 11.29
N ALA A 468 -19.77 8.79 11.10
CA ALA A 468 -19.90 10.24 10.87
C ALA A 468 -20.62 10.54 9.55
N ALA A 469 -20.31 9.82 8.47
CA ALA A 469 -21.00 9.94 7.19
C ALA A 469 -22.48 9.54 7.29
N ALA A 470 -22.78 8.42 7.96
CA ALA A 470 -24.15 7.98 8.19
C ALA A 470 -24.96 9.00 9.01
N ARG A 471 -24.35 9.61 10.03
CA ARG A 471 -25.00 10.68 10.82
C ARG A 471 -25.28 11.92 9.98
N ALA A 472 -24.34 12.34 9.13
CA ALA A 472 -24.54 13.49 8.23
C ALA A 472 -25.66 13.23 7.22
N ALA A 473 -25.69 12.02 6.63
CA ALA A 473 -26.76 11.62 5.72
C ALA A 473 -28.13 11.60 6.43
N ALA A 474 -28.21 11.00 7.62
CA ALA A 474 -29.44 10.96 8.40
C ALA A 474 -29.93 12.35 8.86
N ALA A 475 -29.01 13.30 9.12
CA ALA A 475 -29.37 14.68 9.40
C ALA A 475 -29.94 15.38 8.17
N ARG A 476 -29.30 15.22 7.00
CA ARG A 476 -29.81 15.74 5.73
C ARG A 476 -31.20 15.18 5.42
N ASP A 477 -31.40 13.87 5.54
CA ASP A 477 -32.68 13.23 5.23
C ASP A 477 -33.80 13.69 6.18
N ARG A 478 -33.47 14.03 7.43
CA ARG A 478 -34.43 14.57 8.40
C ARG A 478 -34.80 16.03 8.10
N ASP A 479 -33.81 16.88 7.83
CA ASP A 479 -33.97 18.33 7.88
C ASP A 479 -34.15 18.98 6.49
N MET A 480 -33.61 18.35 5.43
CA MET A 480 -33.70 18.87 4.05
C MET A 480 -35.14 19.02 3.54
N PRO A 481 -36.10 18.11 3.80
CA PRO A 481 -37.48 18.27 3.30
C PRO A 481 -38.13 19.59 3.74
N ALA A 482 -37.90 20.02 4.99
CA ALA A 482 -38.41 21.29 5.50
C ALA A 482 -37.75 22.49 4.81
N VAL A 483 -36.44 22.43 4.55
CA VAL A 483 -35.72 23.47 3.79
C VAL A 483 -36.22 23.56 2.35
N THR A 484 -36.43 22.43 1.68
CA THR A 484 -36.94 22.37 0.31
C THR A 484 -38.37 22.91 0.22
N ALA A 485 -39.26 22.53 1.16
CA ALA A 485 -40.63 23.02 1.21
C ALA A 485 -40.69 24.55 1.44
N ALA A 486 -39.91 25.05 2.41
CA ALA A 486 -39.78 26.48 2.66
C ALA A 486 -39.22 27.24 1.44
N LEU A 487 -38.20 26.69 0.76
CA LEU A 487 -37.60 27.32 -0.42
C LEU A 487 -38.59 27.35 -1.59
N ALA A 488 -39.41 26.31 -1.75
CA ALA A 488 -40.48 26.27 -2.75
C ALA A 488 -41.56 27.33 -2.47
N ALA A 489 -41.99 27.47 -1.21
CA ALA A 489 -42.96 28.50 -0.81
C ALA A 489 -42.43 29.92 -1.07
N VAL A 490 -41.18 30.19 -0.69
CA VAL A 490 -40.53 31.50 -0.93
C VAL A 490 -40.41 31.80 -2.43
N ARG A 491 -40.02 30.82 -3.25
CA ARG A 491 -39.92 30.99 -4.72
C ARG A 491 -41.28 31.27 -5.36
N ALA A 492 -42.33 30.59 -4.91
CA ALA A 492 -43.69 30.82 -5.39
C ALA A 492 -44.15 32.26 -5.13
N GLU A 493 -43.89 32.79 -3.93
CA GLU A 493 -44.21 34.18 -3.56
C GLU A 493 -43.39 35.23 -4.34
N LEU A 494 -42.16 34.89 -4.71
CA LEU A 494 -41.31 35.73 -5.56
C LEU A 494 -41.69 35.66 -7.05
N GLY A 495 -42.66 34.82 -7.43
CA GLY A 495 -43.06 34.62 -8.82
C GLY A 495 -41.98 33.95 -9.67
N GLU A 496 -41.02 33.27 -9.03
CA GLU A 496 -39.96 32.55 -9.74
C GLU A 496 -40.45 31.14 -10.08
N PRO A 497 -40.30 30.69 -11.35
CA PRO A 497 -40.64 29.33 -11.68
C PRO A 497 -39.81 28.38 -10.81
N GLY A 498 -40.47 27.53 -10.05
CA GLY A 498 -39.81 26.41 -9.40
C GLY A 498 -39.12 25.56 -10.47
N ILE A 499 -37.92 25.06 -10.15
CA ILE A 499 -37.33 23.97 -10.93
C ILE A 499 -38.36 22.84 -10.83
N ARG A 500 -39.09 22.58 -11.92
CA ARG A 500 -39.79 21.30 -12.07
C ARG A 500 -38.69 20.26 -11.98
N GLU A 501 -38.78 19.36 -11.02
CA GLU A 501 -38.04 18.10 -11.10
C GLU A 501 -38.45 17.51 -12.44
N ASP A 502 -37.52 17.52 -13.41
CA ASP A 502 -37.72 16.89 -14.70
C ASP A 502 -38.08 15.43 -14.44
N GLU A 503 -39.36 15.12 -14.57
CA GLU A 503 -39.77 13.79 -15.01
C GLU A 503 -38.99 13.54 -16.29
N SER A 504 -38.00 12.66 -16.17
CA SER A 504 -37.19 12.13 -17.25
C SER A 504 -38.02 11.99 -18.52
N HIS A 505 -37.68 12.77 -19.54
CA HIS A 505 -38.15 12.60 -20.91
C HIS A 505 -37.88 11.16 -21.36
N ALA A 506 -38.86 10.28 -21.16
CA ALA A 506 -39.00 9.02 -21.84
C ALA A 506 -40.11 9.15 -22.88
N GLU A 507 -39.95 10.07 -23.85
CA GLU A 507 -40.70 10.05 -25.11
C GLU A 507 -40.17 11.13 -26.05
N GLN A 508 -39.13 10.78 -26.81
CA GLN A 508 -38.89 11.20 -28.20
C GLN A 508 -37.54 10.63 -28.67
N ALA A 509 -37.55 9.32 -28.90
CA ALA A 509 -36.59 8.67 -29.80
C ALA A 509 -37.39 7.95 -30.88
N SER A 510 -37.88 8.73 -31.85
CA SER A 510 -38.34 8.22 -33.14
C SER A 510 -37.67 9.06 -34.22
N ALA A 511 -37.10 8.33 -35.19
CA ALA A 511 -36.41 8.80 -36.39
C ALA A 511 -34.94 9.20 -36.21
N ASP A 512 -34.04 8.21 -36.26
CA ASP A 512 -33.21 8.14 -37.47
C ASP A 512 -32.84 6.68 -37.79
N GLU A 513 -33.07 6.31 -39.05
CA GLU A 513 -32.74 5.02 -39.63
C GLU A 513 -31.24 4.99 -39.91
N THR A 514 -30.49 4.04 -39.32
CA THR A 514 -29.27 3.57 -39.98
C THR A 514 -29.02 2.09 -39.69
N GLN A 515 -29.44 1.29 -40.67
CA GLN A 515 -28.75 0.12 -41.22
C GLN A 515 -27.98 -0.83 -40.27
N LYS A 516 -28.63 -1.98 -40.04
CA LYS A 516 -28.04 -3.28 -39.70
C LYS A 516 -27.13 -3.80 -40.84
N PRO A 517 -26.02 -4.50 -40.53
CA PRO A 517 -26.00 -5.95 -40.75
C PRO A 517 -25.46 -6.68 -39.51
N ALA A 518 -26.25 -7.59 -38.92
CA ALA A 518 -26.15 -9.05 -39.11
C ALA A 518 -25.04 -9.69 -38.25
N SER A 519 -25.47 -10.04 -37.05
CA SER A 519 -24.89 -10.97 -36.09
C SER A 519 -24.53 -12.34 -36.70
N ARG A 520 -23.36 -12.86 -36.34
CA ARG A 520 -23.03 -14.28 -36.40
C ARG A 520 -22.60 -14.74 -35.00
N SER A 521 -23.34 -15.74 -34.53
CA SER A 521 -23.16 -16.54 -33.32
C SER A 521 -21.85 -17.34 -33.35
N GLU A 522 -21.21 -17.50 -32.19
CA GLU A 522 -20.68 -18.74 -31.58
C GLU A 522 -19.66 -18.33 -30.49
N ASP A 523 -19.95 -18.51 -29.20
CA ASP A 523 -19.89 -19.74 -28.38
C ASP A 523 -18.51 -19.90 -27.69
N GLY A 524 -18.52 -20.24 -26.40
CA GLY A 524 -17.34 -20.79 -25.71
C GLY A 524 -16.72 -19.97 -24.57
N ASP A 525 -17.25 -20.17 -23.37
CA ASP A 525 -16.57 -20.04 -22.08
C ASP A 525 -15.26 -20.88 -22.05
N PRO A 526 -14.25 -20.54 -21.22
CA PRO A 526 -13.77 -21.59 -20.33
C PRO A 526 -13.34 -21.10 -18.94
N SER A 527 -13.98 -21.68 -17.93
CA SER A 527 -13.43 -21.83 -16.59
C SER A 527 -12.54 -23.09 -16.50
N GLY A 528 -11.36 -22.96 -15.88
CA GLY A 528 -10.85 -23.96 -14.94
C GLY A 528 -9.90 -25.07 -15.43
N SER A 529 -8.68 -24.99 -14.91
CA SER A 529 -7.86 -26.10 -14.33
C SER A 529 -7.37 -27.27 -15.20
N SER A 530 -6.04 -27.37 -15.32
CA SER A 530 -5.17 -28.54 -15.05
C SER A 530 -3.78 -28.28 -15.68
N GLU A 531 -2.72 -28.16 -14.88
CA GLU A 531 -1.76 -29.23 -14.53
C GLU A 531 -0.70 -29.56 -15.60
N SER A 532 0.56 -29.44 -15.14
CA SER A 532 1.75 -30.23 -15.51
C SER A 532 2.68 -29.78 -16.65
N LEU A 533 3.97 -29.83 -16.30
CA LEU A 533 5.17 -30.05 -17.13
C LEU A 533 5.71 -28.88 -17.96
N LEU A 534 6.63 -28.12 -17.37
CA LEU A 534 8.09 -28.22 -17.63
C LEU A 534 8.90 -27.38 -16.63
#